data_AF-A0A9J6RLP9-F1
#
_entry.id   AF-A0A9J6RLP9-F1
#
_cell.length_a   1.000
_cell.length_b   1.000
_cell.length_c   1.000
_cell.angle_alpha   90.00
_cell.angle_beta   90.00
_cell.angle_gamma   90.00
#
_symmetry.space_group_name_H-M   'P 1'
#
loop_
_entity.id
_entity.type
_entity.pdbx_description
1 polymer ?
#
loop_
_entity_poly.entity_id
_entity_poly.type
_entity_poly.pdbx_seq_one_letter_code
_entity_poly.pdbx_strand_id
1 'polypeptide(L)'
;MKKPNSLCKPILLAIIFLLSPITSSADMKTIGIYKIVPGKQQAFMEWMAAWDEVYKTIGLEQPQWYRNVRGDDWDFVVLYPPFDASKEAEMEKVGKARGLAVGFEWKLQYWQFVQRQTESLSYGPTTPAALLQSLKNQ
;
A
#
# COMPACT_ATOMS: atom_id res chain seq x y z
N MET A 1 -47.65 40.16 -37.85
CA MET A 1 -47.59 38.93 -38.69
C MET A 1 -46.19 38.35 -38.52
N LYS A 2 -45.86 37.12 -38.13
CA LYS A 2 -46.55 35.82 -37.97
C LYS A 2 -45.96 35.09 -36.74
N LYS A 3 -46.69 34.08 -36.30
CA LYS A 3 -46.63 33.31 -35.04
C LYS A 3 -45.44 32.31 -34.89
N PRO A 4 -45.26 31.74 -33.68
CA PRO A 4 -44.11 30.98 -33.19
C PRO A 4 -44.27 29.44 -33.30
N ASN A 5 -43.25 28.72 -32.81
CA ASN A 5 -43.27 27.40 -32.14
C ASN A 5 -42.46 26.26 -32.77
N SER A 6 -42.00 25.43 -31.83
CA SER A 6 -41.49 24.06 -31.94
C SER A 6 -39.99 23.96 -32.27
N LEU A 7 -39.21 23.05 -31.70
CA LEU A 7 -39.57 21.78 -31.11
C LEU A 7 -38.41 21.32 -30.20
N CYS A 8 -38.80 20.80 -29.03
CA CYS A 8 -37.95 20.07 -28.11
C CYS A 8 -37.15 18.96 -28.82
N LYS A 9 -35.83 18.90 -28.59
CA LYS A 9 -35.02 17.70 -28.86
C LYS A 9 -34.26 17.35 -27.58
N PRO A 10 -34.55 16.21 -26.92
CA PRO A 10 -33.70 15.72 -25.85
C PRO A 10 -32.40 15.22 -26.48
N ILE A 11 -31.30 15.95 -26.27
CA ILE A 11 -29.96 15.44 -26.56
C ILE A 11 -29.64 14.44 -25.46
N LEU A 12 -29.75 13.16 -25.82
CA LEU A 12 -29.30 12.03 -25.03
C LEU A 12 -27.77 12.13 -24.89
N LEU A 13 -27.29 12.69 -23.78
CA LEU A 13 -25.87 12.75 -23.46
C LEU A 13 -25.43 11.37 -22.96
N ALA A 14 -24.90 10.55 -23.87
CA ALA A 14 -24.27 9.28 -23.53
C ALA A 14 -23.00 9.57 -22.71
N ILE A 15 -23.05 9.32 -21.40
CA ILE A 15 -21.88 9.33 -20.52
C ILE A 15 -21.08 8.07 -20.85
N ILE A 16 -20.10 8.19 -21.75
CA ILE A 16 -19.07 7.18 -21.95
C ILE A 16 -18.14 7.27 -20.74
N PHE A 17 -18.31 6.36 -19.79
CA PHE A 17 -17.34 6.11 -18.73
C PHE A 17 -16.04 5.60 -19.39
N LEU A 18 -15.11 6.51 -19.66
CA LEU A 18 -13.73 6.16 -19.97
C LEU A 18 -13.12 5.54 -18.71
N LEU A 19 -13.30 4.23 -18.52
CA LEU A 19 -12.44 3.46 -17.62
C LEU A 19 -11.04 3.49 -18.23
N SER A 20 -10.23 4.47 -17.83
CA SER A 20 -8.79 4.38 -18.05
C SER A 20 -8.30 3.19 -17.23
N PRO A 21 -7.67 2.17 -17.86
CA PRO A 21 -7.04 1.12 -17.08
C PRO A 21 -5.96 1.79 -16.23
N ILE A 22 -6.01 1.57 -14.91
CA ILE A 22 -4.92 1.93 -14.01
C ILE A 22 -3.76 1.02 -14.40
N THR A 23 -2.95 1.44 -15.36
CA THR A 23 -1.66 0.82 -15.62
C THR A 23 -0.72 1.32 -14.53
N SER A 24 -0.63 0.58 -13.43
CA SER A 24 0.43 0.79 -12.45
C SER A 24 1.76 0.62 -13.18
N SER A 25 2.57 1.69 -13.22
CA SER A 25 3.90 1.63 -13.82
C SER A 25 4.77 0.69 -13.00
N ALA A 26 5.38 -0.30 -13.64
CA ALA A 26 6.31 -1.21 -12.98
C ALA A 26 7.48 -0.41 -12.38
N ASP A 27 7.75 -0.62 -11.11
CA ASP A 27 8.80 0.06 -10.34
C ASP A 27 9.45 -0.93 -9.35
N MET A 28 10.54 -0.52 -8.71
CA MET A 28 11.14 -1.26 -7.61
C MET A 28 10.31 -1.05 -6.33
N LYS A 29 9.89 -2.14 -5.72
CA LYS A 29 9.18 -2.16 -4.43
C LYS A 29 9.89 -3.10 -3.46
N THR A 30 9.99 -2.70 -2.20
CA THR A 30 10.36 -3.64 -1.15
C THR A 30 9.12 -4.47 -0.79
N ILE A 31 9.28 -5.79 -0.80
CA ILE A 31 8.24 -6.74 -0.42
C ILE A 31 8.67 -7.43 0.87
N GLY A 32 7.84 -7.32 1.91
CA GLY A 32 7.99 -8.03 3.17
C GLY A 32 7.06 -9.23 3.25
N ILE A 33 7.57 -10.39 3.69
CA ILE A 33 6.76 -11.57 4.01
C ILE A 33 6.88 -11.84 5.50
N TYR A 34 5.75 -11.88 6.18
CA TYR A 34 5.64 -11.94 7.62
C TYR A 34 4.99 -13.24 8.08
N LYS A 35 5.65 -13.90 9.03
CA LYS A 35 5.06 -14.90 9.90
C LYS A 35 4.98 -14.33 11.32
N ILE A 36 3.78 -14.27 11.87
CA ILE A 36 3.50 -13.74 13.20
C ILE A 36 3.52 -14.89 14.21
N VAL A 37 3.97 -14.59 15.43
CA VAL A 37 3.91 -15.52 16.56
C VAL A 37 2.46 -16.00 16.74
N PRO A 38 2.22 -17.33 16.85
CA PRO A 38 0.87 -17.86 16.98
C PRO A 38 0.08 -17.20 18.12
N GLY A 39 -1.14 -16.73 17.83
CA GLY A 39 -2.03 -16.07 18.79
C GLY A 39 -1.78 -14.57 18.95
N LYS A 40 -0.78 -13.99 18.26
CA LYS A 40 -0.47 -12.55 18.32
C LYS A 40 -0.96 -11.75 17.12
N GLN A 41 -1.65 -12.39 16.16
CA GLN A 41 -2.10 -11.76 14.92
C GLN A 41 -2.93 -10.51 15.15
N GLN A 42 -3.94 -10.57 16.03
CA GLN A 42 -4.78 -9.41 16.33
C GLN A 42 -3.98 -8.26 16.96
N ALA A 43 -3.20 -8.56 18.00
CA ALA A 43 -2.38 -7.56 18.68
C ALA A 43 -1.36 -6.89 17.74
N PHE A 44 -0.77 -7.67 16.83
CA PHE A 44 0.11 -7.15 15.79
C PHE A 44 -0.64 -6.22 14.82
N MET A 45 -1.83 -6.60 14.36
CA MET A 45 -2.64 -5.74 13.48
C MET A 45 -3.05 -4.44 14.16
N GLU A 46 -3.47 -4.49 15.43
CA GLU A 46 -3.80 -3.29 16.21
C GLU A 46 -2.58 -2.37 16.38
N TRP A 47 -1.41 -2.95 16.63
CA TRP A 47 -0.15 -2.21 16.73
C TRP A 47 0.27 -1.57 15.40
N MET A 48 0.19 -2.29 14.29
CA MET A 48 0.48 -1.74 12.96
C MET A 48 -0.54 -0.68 12.53
N ALA A 49 -1.83 -0.86 12.84
CA ALA A 49 -2.86 0.14 12.57
C ALA A 49 -2.60 1.46 13.32
N ALA A 50 -2.01 1.40 14.52
CA ALA A 50 -1.60 2.62 15.23
C ALA A 50 -0.47 3.37 14.50
N TRP A 51 0.44 2.65 13.86
CA TRP A 51 1.48 3.22 12.98
C TRP A 51 0.91 3.75 11.67
N ASP A 52 -0.09 3.09 11.09
CA ASP A 52 -0.78 3.59 9.89
C ASP A 52 -1.36 5.00 10.12
N GLU A 53 -1.91 5.28 11.30
CA GLU A 53 -2.37 6.63 11.66
C GLU A 53 -1.23 7.65 11.78
N VAL A 54 -0.01 7.22 12.16
CA VAL A 54 1.19 8.08 12.10
C VAL A 54 1.50 8.44 10.65
N TYR A 55 1.60 7.46 9.76
CA TYR A 55 1.85 7.66 8.33
C TYR A 55 0.86 8.64 7.71
N LYS A 56 -0.43 8.42 7.96
CA LYS A 56 -1.51 9.30 7.51
C LYS A 56 -1.37 10.72 8.03
N THR A 57 -0.98 10.89 9.30
CA THR A 57 -0.82 12.21 9.93
C THR A 57 0.28 13.03 9.27
N ILE A 58 1.39 12.39 8.89
CA ILE A 58 2.54 13.06 8.29
C ILE A 58 2.51 13.08 6.75
N GLY A 59 1.42 12.58 6.16
CA GLY A 59 1.20 12.58 4.72
C GLY A 59 2.05 11.58 3.93
N LEU A 60 2.53 10.51 4.57
CA LEU A 60 3.23 9.42 3.89
C LEU A 60 2.25 8.38 3.33
N GLU A 61 2.64 7.77 2.22
CA GLU A 61 1.95 6.60 1.67
C GLU A 61 2.03 5.44 2.66
N GLN A 62 0.92 4.73 2.89
CA GLN A 62 0.89 3.58 3.78
C GLN A 62 1.34 2.30 3.05
N PRO A 63 1.98 1.35 3.73
CA PRO A 63 2.24 0.04 3.16
C PRO A 63 0.95 -0.67 2.75
N GLN A 64 1.00 -1.43 1.65
CA GLN A 64 -0.14 -2.24 1.21
C GLN A 64 -0.04 -3.64 1.82
N TRP A 65 -1.11 -4.09 2.47
CA TRP A 65 -1.14 -5.37 3.18
C TRP A 65 -2.01 -6.41 2.48
N TYR A 66 -1.49 -7.63 2.38
CA TYR A 66 -2.20 -8.81 1.92
C TYR A 66 -2.18 -9.86 3.02
N ARG A 67 -3.35 -10.28 3.49
CA ARG A 67 -3.48 -11.36 4.48
C ARG A 67 -3.55 -12.71 3.78
N ASN A 68 -2.83 -13.71 4.30
CA ASN A 68 -2.97 -15.08 3.81
C ASN A 68 -4.39 -15.60 4.10
N VAL A 69 -5.02 -16.17 3.08
CA VAL A 69 -6.31 -16.87 3.22
C VAL A 69 -6.14 -18.38 3.02
N ARG A 70 -5.21 -18.76 2.14
CA ARG A 70 -4.88 -20.15 1.81
C ARG A 70 -3.52 -20.19 1.13
N GLY A 71 -2.71 -21.21 1.41
CA GLY A 71 -1.47 -21.50 0.69
C GLY A 71 -0.31 -21.80 1.63
N ASP A 72 0.80 -21.14 1.39
CA ASP A 72 2.07 -21.26 2.12
C ASP A 72 1.98 -20.70 3.56
N ASP A 73 3.00 -21.00 4.39
CA ASP A 73 3.06 -20.64 5.80
C ASP A 73 3.63 -19.23 6.04
N TRP A 74 2.78 -18.24 5.78
CA TRP A 74 2.95 -16.83 6.14
C TRP A 74 1.60 -16.22 6.52
N ASP A 75 1.61 -15.16 7.31
CA ASP A 75 0.38 -14.46 7.75
C ASP A 75 0.10 -13.22 6.88
N PHE A 76 1.14 -12.45 6.55
CA PHE A 76 1.01 -11.24 5.72
C PHE A 76 2.10 -11.10 4.65
N VAL A 77 1.74 -10.51 3.52
CA VAL A 77 2.65 -9.89 2.56
C VAL A 77 2.44 -8.38 2.60
N VAL A 78 3.51 -7.61 2.63
CA VAL A 78 3.50 -6.16 2.71
C VAL A 78 4.29 -5.57 1.56
N LEU A 79 3.70 -4.65 0.80
CA LEU A 79 4.41 -3.85 -0.19
C LEU A 79 4.69 -2.48 0.41
N TYR A 80 5.96 -2.15 0.60
CA TYR A 80 6.34 -0.87 1.19
C TYR A 80 6.39 0.23 0.13
N PRO A 81 5.99 1.45 0.47
CA PRO A 81 6.38 2.62 -0.30
C PRO A 81 7.90 2.81 -0.24
N PRO A 82 8.49 3.60 -1.14
CA PRO A 82 9.89 4.03 -1.01
C PRO A 82 10.13 4.67 0.36
N PHE A 83 11.22 4.28 1.02
CA PHE A 83 11.58 4.86 2.32
C PHE A 83 11.98 6.34 2.14
N ASP A 84 11.33 7.23 2.91
CA ASP A 84 11.66 8.66 2.95
C ASP A 84 12.41 8.99 4.25
N ALA A 85 13.75 8.98 4.16
CA ALA A 85 14.63 9.29 5.28
C ALA A 85 14.42 10.72 5.84
N SER A 86 13.88 11.65 5.04
CA SER A 86 13.64 13.03 5.50
C SER A 86 12.49 13.11 6.51
N LYS A 87 11.65 12.08 6.58
CA LYS A 87 10.45 12.02 7.42
C LYS A 87 10.61 11.18 8.68
N GLU A 88 11.75 10.50 8.85
CA GLU A 88 11.99 9.59 9.99
C GLU A 88 11.84 10.30 11.34
N ALA A 89 12.49 11.45 11.54
CA ALA A 89 12.39 12.21 12.78
C ALA A 89 10.95 12.72 13.06
N GLU A 90 10.20 13.07 12.01
CA GLU A 90 8.79 13.48 12.15
C GLU A 90 7.91 12.30 12.55
N MET A 91 8.14 11.13 11.94
CA MET A 91 7.46 9.88 12.25
C MET A 91 7.68 9.47 13.72
N GLU A 92 8.93 9.50 14.20
CA GLU A 92 9.22 9.21 15.61
C GLU A 92 8.57 10.22 16.56
N LYS A 93 8.63 11.51 16.23
CA LYS A 93 7.98 12.57 17.03
C LYS A 93 6.48 12.34 17.17
N VAL A 94 5.80 12.07 16.05
CA VAL A 94 4.34 11.85 16.04
C VAL A 94 3.98 10.52 16.70
N GLY A 95 4.74 9.45 16.46
CA GLY A 95 4.55 8.16 17.12
C GLY A 95 4.68 8.28 18.65
N LYS A 96 5.73 8.95 19.13
CA LYS A 96 5.95 9.21 20.55
C LYS A 96 4.83 10.04 21.16
N ALA A 97 4.34 11.07 20.46
CA ALA A 97 3.21 11.89 20.92
C ALA A 97 1.90 11.08 21.04
N ARG A 98 1.79 9.95 20.32
CA ARG A 98 0.67 9.00 20.40
C ARG A 98 0.90 7.86 21.40
N GLY A 99 2.01 7.89 22.16
CA GLY A 99 2.35 6.84 23.13
C GLY A 99 2.91 5.56 22.49
N LEU A 100 3.34 5.61 21.22
CA LEU A 100 3.98 4.48 20.56
C LEU A 100 5.48 4.44 20.90
N ALA A 101 6.00 3.22 21.05
CA ALA A 101 7.43 3.01 21.23
C ALA A 101 8.21 3.43 19.98
N VAL A 102 9.38 4.05 20.14
CA VAL A 102 10.25 4.49 19.03
C VAL A 102 11.67 3.93 19.20
N GLY A 103 12.52 4.09 18.19
CA GLY A 103 13.89 3.59 18.24
C GLY A 103 13.99 2.10 18.62
N PHE A 104 14.82 1.78 19.61
CA PHE A 104 15.03 0.38 20.01
C PHE A 104 13.83 -0.25 20.75
N GLU A 105 13.05 0.54 21.50
CA GLU A 105 11.85 0.02 22.17
C GLU A 105 10.81 -0.48 21.16
N TRP A 106 10.69 0.22 20.03
CA TRP A 106 9.87 -0.26 18.89
C TRP A 106 10.33 -1.65 18.45
N LYS A 107 11.64 -1.86 18.33
CA LYS A 107 12.20 -3.15 17.90
C LYS A 107 11.97 -4.27 18.91
N LEU A 108 12.03 -3.96 20.20
CA LEU A 108 11.72 -4.91 21.27
C LEU A 108 10.24 -5.33 21.22
N GLN A 109 9.32 -4.40 21.00
CA GLN A 109 7.90 -4.71 20.82
C GLN A 109 7.68 -5.53 19.54
N TYR A 110 8.31 -5.13 18.44
CA TYR A 110 8.26 -5.82 17.16
C TYR A 110 8.60 -7.32 17.27
N TRP A 111 9.67 -7.66 17.99
CA TRP A 111 10.08 -9.06 18.20
C TRP A 111 9.10 -9.90 19.04
N GLN A 112 8.20 -9.28 19.80
CA GLN A 112 7.14 -10.02 20.50
C GLN A 112 6.06 -10.51 19.54
N PHE A 113 5.92 -9.86 18.38
CA PHE A 113 4.90 -10.17 17.40
C PHE A 113 5.42 -11.03 16.25
N VAL A 114 6.65 -10.79 15.79
CA VAL A 114 7.12 -11.40 14.54
C VAL A 114 8.01 -12.62 14.78
N GLN A 115 7.55 -13.78 14.29
CA GLN A 115 8.31 -15.03 14.32
C GLN A 115 9.37 -15.07 13.21
N ARG A 116 9.02 -14.63 12.00
CA ARG A 116 9.92 -14.57 10.85
C ARG A 116 9.50 -13.44 9.92
N GLN A 117 10.49 -12.70 9.42
CA GLN A 117 10.32 -11.69 8.38
C GLN A 117 11.43 -11.86 7.34
N THR A 118 11.06 -11.76 6.07
CA THR A 118 12.01 -11.62 4.96
C THR A 118 11.62 -10.41 4.13
N GLU A 119 12.60 -9.68 3.63
CA GLU A 119 12.38 -8.54 2.74
C GLU A 119 13.17 -8.71 1.45
N SER A 120 12.63 -8.24 0.35
CA SER A 120 13.29 -8.28 -0.96
C SER A 120 12.90 -7.09 -1.82
N LEU A 121 13.89 -6.46 -2.44
CA LEU A 121 13.66 -5.46 -3.48
C LEU A 121 13.22 -6.18 -4.76
N SER A 122 12.03 -5.87 -5.24
CA SER A 122 11.36 -6.60 -6.32
C SER A 122 10.87 -5.62 -7.40
N TYR A 123 10.98 -6.01 -8.67
CA TYR A 123 10.47 -5.22 -9.79
C TYR A 123 9.04 -5.63 -10.16
N GLY A 124 8.11 -4.67 -10.19
CA GLY A 124 6.72 -4.91 -10.60
C GLY A 124 5.76 -3.77 -10.24
N PRO A 125 4.45 -3.95 -10.44
CA PRO A 125 3.81 -5.12 -11.05
C PRO A 125 4.17 -5.25 -12.53
N THR A 126 4.30 -6.48 -13.02
CA THR A 126 4.70 -6.75 -14.41
C THR A 126 4.02 -8.02 -14.91
N THR A 127 4.20 -8.33 -16.20
CA THR A 127 3.77 -9.58 -16.82
C THR A 127 4.98 -10.31 -17.40
N PRO A 128 4.92 -11.64 -17.59
CA PRO A 128 5.98 -12.36 -18.30
C PRO A 128 6.29 -11.77 -19.69
N ALA A 129 5.27 -11.30 -20.41
CA ALA A 129 5.46 -10.64 -21.71
C ALA A 129 6.26 -9.34 -21.60
N ALA A 130 5.94 -8.50 -20.60
CA ALA A 130 6.69 -7.27 -20.34
C ALA A 130 8.14 -7.55 -19.90
N LEU A 131 8.37 -8.57 -19.08
CA LEU A 131 9.72 -9.02 -18.70
C LEU A 131 10.52 -9.52 -19.91
N LEU A 132 9.91 -10.32 -20.79
CA LEU A 132 10.57 -10.77 -22.02
C LEU A 132 10.89 -9.59 -22.96
N GLN A 133 10.07 -8.54 -22.96
CA GLN A 133 10.34 -7.34 -23.72
C GLN A 133 11.52 -6.54 -23.14
N SER A 134 11.63 -6.42 -21.82
CA SER A 134 12.75 -5.68 -21.19
C SER A 134 14.12 -6.29 -21.49
N LEU A 135 14.20 -7.62 -21.71
CA LEU A 135 15.44 -8.30 -22.10
C LEU A 135 15.96 -7.90 -23.48
N LYS A 136 15.10 -7.37 -24.37
CA LYS A 136 15.49 -6.96 -25.73
C LYS A 136 16.03 -5.53 -25.80
N ASN A 137 15.79 -4.75 -24.75
CA ASN A 137 16.15 -3.33 -24.67
C ASN A 137 17.37 -3.10 -23.76
N GLN A 138 18.03 -4.17 -23.31
CA GLN A 138 19.33 -4.17 -22.64
C GLN A 138 20.45 -4.34 -23.67
#